data_AF-A0A965I450-F1
#
_entry.id   AF-A0A965I450-F1
#
_cell.length_a   1.000
_cell.length_b   1.000
_cell.length_c   1.000
_cell.angle_alpha   90.00
_cell.angle_beta   90.00
_cell.angle_gamma   90.00
#
_symmetry.space_group_name_H-M   'P 1'
#
loop_
_entity.id
_entity.type
_entity.pdbx_description
1 polymer ?
#
loop_
_entity_poly.entity_id
_entity_poly.type
_entity_poly.pdbx_seq_one_letter_code
_entity_poly.pdbx_strand_id
1 'polypeptide(L)' 'MKNLLLSIDDLSILLPEGSDRDFAVQGASLKLHAGETLCVVGESGSGKSLTARAVMGLLPAPHVRVGSGSINFNGEDVT' A
#
# COMPACT_ATOMS: atom_id res chain seq x y z
N MET A 1 -7.61 24.75 -1.14
CA MET A 1 -7.75 23.36 -1.61
C MET A 1 -6.86 22.49 -0.73
N LYS A 2 -7.31 21.30 -0.30
CA LYS A 2 -6.46 20.41 0.51
C LYS A 2 -5.32 19.86 -0.36
N ASN A 3 -4.07 20.04 0.06
CA ASN A 3 -2.90 19.52 -0.66
C ASN A 3 -2.88 17.99 -0.56
N LEU A 4 -3.01 17.28 -1.68
CA LEU A 4 -2.91 15.80 -1.70
C LEU A 4 -1.45 15.42 -1.47
N LEU A 5 -1.19 14.65 -0.42
CA LEU A 5 0.19 14.28 -0.03
C LEU A 5 0.50 12.83 -0.38
N LEU A 6 -0.46 11.92 -0.23
CA LEU A 6 -0.31 10.51 -0.57
C LEU A 6 -1.57 10.06 -1.33
N SER A 7 -1.37 9.38 -2.46
CA SER A 7 -2.40 8.56 -3.10
C SER A 7 -1.91 7.14 -3.29
N ILE A 8 -2.85 6.22 -3.09
CA ILE A 8 -2.72 4.82 -3.49
C ILE A 8 -3.87 4.57 -4.46
N ASP A 9 -3.56 4.03 -5.62
CA ASP A 9 -4.54 3.77 -6.68
C ASP A 9 -4.45 2.30 -7.10
N ASP A 10 -5.50 1.52 -6.78
CA ASP A 10 -5.68 0.09 -7.12
C ASP A 10 -4.50 -0.82 -6.71
N LEU A 11 -3.90 -0.56 -5.56
CA LEU A 11 -2.72 -1.27 -5.08
C LEU A 11 -3.05 -2.73 -4.73
N SER A 12 -2.31 -3.63 -5.37
CA SER A 12 -2.27 -5.05 -5.02
C SER A 12 -0.86 -5.47 -4.65
N ILE A 13 -0.70 -6.05 -3.46
CA ILE A 13 0.60 -6.53 -2.95
C ILE A 13 0.61 -8.05 -3.02
N LEU A 14 1.52 -8.60 -3.83
CA LEU A 14 1.73 -10.03 -3.98
C LEU A 14 2.47 -10.61 -2.79
N LEU A 15 2.02 -11.77 -2.33
CA LEU A 15 2.68 -12.61 -1.35
C LEU A 15 3.60 -13.64 -2.04
N PRO A 16 4.52 -14.29 -1.29
CA PRO A 16 5.37 -15.33 -1.84
C PRO A 16 4.55 -16.55 -2.29
N GLU A 17 5.04 -17.26 -3.28
CA GLU A 17 4.45 -18.54 -3.69
C GLU A 17 4.34 -19.52 -2.50
N GLY A 18 3.23 -20.25 -2.44
CA GLY A 18 2.94 -21.18 -1.34
C GLY A 18 2.32 -20.53 -0.10
N SER A 19 2.03 -19.23 -0.14
CA SER A 19 1.19 -18.56 0.87
C SER A 19 -0.25 -19.09 0.82
N ASP A 20 -1.01 -18.83 1.88
CA ASP A 20 -2.43 -19.18 1.98
C ASP A 20 -3.33 -18.42 0.99
N ARG A 21 -2.82 -17.31 0.45
CA ARG A 21 -3.46 -16.47 -0.58
C ARG A 21 -2.41 -15.74 -1.42
N ASP A 22 -2.81 -15.31 -2.61
CA ASP A 22 -1.91 -14.63 -3.56
C ASP A 22 -1.58 -13.19 -3.16
N PHE A 23 -2.53 -12.49 -2.55
CA PHE A 23 -2.42 -11.06 -2.29
C PHE A 23 -2.57 -10.75 -0.80
N ALA A 24 -1.65 -9.94 -0.26
CA ALA A 24 -1.79 -9.36 1.07
C ALA A 24 -2.90 -8.30 1.12
N VAL A 25 -2.98 -7.52 0.04
CA VAL A 25 -3.95 -6.46 -0.22
C VAL A 25 -4.28 -6.54 -1.71
N GLN A 26 -5.55 -6.37 -2.09
CA GLN A 26 -6.00 -6.47 -3.46
C GLN A 26 -6.89 -5.26 -3.79
N GLY A 27 -6.45 -4.46 -4.77
CA GLY A 27 -7.19 -3.31 -5.30
C GLY A 27 -7.49 -2.20 -4.29
N ALA A 28 -6.55 -1.91 -3.38
CA ALA A 28 -6.76 -0.87 -2.38
C ALA A 28 -6.50 0.52 -2.96
N SER A 29 -7.44 1.45 -2.72
CA SER A 29 -7.31 2.86 -3.08
C SER A 29 -7.54 3.75 -1.86
N LEU A 30 -6.64 4.69 -1.61
CA LEU A 30 -6.79 5.68 -0.54
C LEU A 30 -6.12 7.01 -0.92
N LYS A 31 -6.57 8.07 -0.27
CA LYS A 31 -5.98 9.41 -0.41
C LYS A 31 -5.79 10.01 0.98
N LEU A 32 -4.66 10.67 1.17
CA LEU A 32 -4.34 11.38 2.40
C LEU A 32 -3.83 12.78 2.05
N HIS A 33 -4.48 13.79 2.62
CA HIS A 33 -4.08 15.18 2.45
C HIS A 33 -3.10 15.63 3.53
N ALA A 34 -2.32 16.68 3.25
CA ALA A 34 -1.43 17.28 4.24
C ALA A 34 -2.22 17.76 5.46
N GLY A 35 -1.76 17.37 6.65
CA GLY A 35 -2.41 17.68 7.94
C GLY A 35 -3.62 16.81 8.29
N GLU A 36 -3.93 15.80 7.47
CA GLU A 36 -4.95 14.79 7.77
C GLU A 36 -4.34 13.59 8.51
N THR A 37 -5.15 12.93 9.31
CA THR A 37 -4.81 11.64 9.93
C THR A 37 -5.79 10.59 9.40
N LEU A 38 -5.28 9.62 8.64
CA LEU A 38 -6.05 8.47 8.17
C LEU A 38 -5.63 7.22 8.95
N CYS A 39 -6.61 6.50 9.50
CA CYS A 39 -6.38 5.27 10.26
C CYS A 39 -6.82 4.06 9.43
N VAL A 40 -5.92 3.11 9.22
CA VAL A 40 -6.23 1.81 8.60
C VAL A 40 -6.38 0.77 9.71
N VAL A 41 -7.57 0.19 9.83
CA VAL A 41 -7.92 -0.80 10.86
C VAL A 41 -8.35 -2.11 10.23
N GLY A 42 -8.24 -3.21 10.99
CA GLY A 42 -8.59 -4.56 10.52
C GLY A 42 -7.87 -5.63 11.33
N GLU A 43 -8.24 -6.89 11.12
CA GLU A 43 -7.70 -8.06 11.84
C GLU A 43 -6.22 -8.33 11.54
N SER A 44 -5.57 -9.17 12.34
CA SER A 44 -4.21 -9.63 12.06
C SER A 44 -4.13 -10.27 10.67
N GLY A 45 -3.07 -9.98 9.91
CA GLY A 45 -2.91 -10.51 8.55
C GLY A 45 -3.67 -9.75 7.45
N SER A 46 -4.55 -8.79 7.76
CA SER A 46 -5.36 -8.07 6.75
C SER A 46 -4.58 -7.15 5.79
N GLY A 47 -3.26 -7.08 5.89
CA GLY A 47 -2.41 -6.30 4.97
C GLY A 47 -2.00 -4.89 5.45
N LYS A 48 -2.50 -4.39 6.59
CA LYS A 48 -2.21 -3.03 7.12
C LYS A 48 -0.71 -2.66 7.11
N SER A 49 0.12 -3.49 7.75
CA SER A 49 1.56 -3.24 7.85
C SER A 49 2.26 -3.35 6.50
N LEU A 50 1.74 -4.18 5.59
CA LEU A 50 2.28 -4.29 4.23
C LEU A 50 1.90 -3.08 3.38
N THR A 51 0.68 -2.53 3.50
CA THR A 51 0.33 -1.25 2.88
C THR A 51 1.24 -0.13 3.37
N ALA A 52 1.45 -0.01 4.69
CA ALA A 52 2.34 1.01 5.24
C ALA A 52 3.79 0.84 4.76
N ARG A 53 4.28 -0.40 4.70
CA ARG A 53 5.62 -0.70 4.15
C ARG A 53 5.73 -0.38 2.66
N ALA A 54 4.69 -0.65 1.87
CA ALA A 54 4.66 -0.29 0.46
C ALA A 54 4.79 1.22 0.27
N VAL A 55 4.05 2.01 1.05
CA VAL A 55 4.16 3.48 1.02
C VAL A 55 5.57 3.97 1.38
N MET A 56 6.28 3.25 2.25
CA MET A 56 7.66 3.60 2.64
C MET A 56 8.74 3.02 1.70
N GLY A 57 8.38 2.27 0.65
CA GLY A 57 9.35 1.57 -0.18
C GLY A 57 10.10 0.43 0.56
N LEU A 58 9.50 -0.14 1.61
CA LEU A 58 10.11 -1.12 2.52
C LEU A 58 9.48 -2.52 2.44
N LEU A 59 8.92 -2.88 1.29
CA LEU A 59 8.45 -4.25 1.09
C LEU A 59 9.64 -5.23 1.13
N PRO A 60 9.49 -6.43 1.74
CA PRO A 60 10.52 -7.46 1.73
C PRO A 60 10.63 -8.11 0.35
N ALA A 61 11.18 -7.35 -0.60
CA ALA A 61 11.45 -7.78 -1.96
C ALA A 61 12.55 -8.86 -2.01
N PRO A 62 12.54 -9.77 -3.01
CA PRO A 62 11.57 -9.84 -4.12
C PRO A 62 10.28 -10.62 -3.76
N HIS A 63 10.24 -11.24 -2.58
CA HIS A 63 9.21 -12.22 -2.20
C HIS A 63 7.85 -11.58 -1.92
N VAL A 64 7.83 -10.36 -1.39
CA VAL A 64 6.62 -9.53 -1.28
C VAL A 64 6.84 -8.27 -2.10
N ARG A 65 5.95 -7.99 -3.05
CA ARG A 65 6.13 -6.90 -4.01
C ARG A 65 4.79 -6.31 -4.45
N VAL A 66 4.83 -5.10 -4.99
CA VAL A 66 3.69 -4.55 -5.72
C VAL A 66 3.45 -5.40 -6.98
N GLY A 67 2.25 -5.94 -7.11
CA GLY A 67 1.82 -6.68 -8.30
C GLY A 67 1.10 -5.80 -9.31
N SER A 68 0.34 -4.81 -8.82
CA SER A 68 -0.37 -3.83 -9.63
C SER A 68 -0.70 -2.58 -8.81
N GLY A 69 -1.13 -1.52 -9.51
CA GLY A 69 -1.49 -0.24 -8.92
C GLY A 69 -0.30 0.70 -8.76
N SER A 70 -0.54 1.87 -8.16
CA SER A 70 0.47 2.88 -7.93
C SER A 70 0.39 3.50 -6.54
N ILE A 71 1.53 4.04 -6.09
CA ILE A 71 1.64 4.81 -4.86
C ILE A 71 2.39 6.10 -5.20
N ASN A 72 1.73 7.25 -5.03
CA ASN A 72 2.37 8.54 -5.19
C ASN A 72 2.48 9.23 -3.83
N PHE A 73 3.70 9.62 -3.45
CA PHE A 73 3.96 10.40 -2.25
C PHE A 73 4.63 11.72 -2.64
N ASN A 74 3.98 12.83 -2.31
CA ASN A 74 4.47 14.18 -2.57
C ASN A 74 4.89 14.43 -4.04
N GLY A 75 4.18 13.84 -4.99
CA GLY A 75 4.48 13.93 -6.42
C GLY A 75 5.45 12.87 -6.95
N GLU A 76 6.09 12.09 -6.08
CA GLU A 76 7.02 11.02 -6.47
C GLU A 76 6.32 9.66 -6.47
N ASP A 77 6.58 8.87 -7.50
CA ASP A 77 6.14 7.46 -7.55
C ASP A 77 7.08 6.60 -6.71
N VAL A 78 6.50 5.79 -5.83
CA VAL A 78 7.25 4.96 -4.85
C VAL A 78 6.94 3.46 -4.95
N THR A 79 6.26 3.02 -6.01
CA THR A 79 6.03 1.58 -6.25
C THR A 79 7.29 0.75 -6.45
#